data_AF-A0A6I5RCB2-F1
#
_entry.id   AF-A0A6I5RCB2-F1
#
_cell.length_a   1.000
_cell.length_b   1.000
_cell.length_c   1.000
_cell.angle_alpha   90.00
_cell.angle_beta   90.00
_cell.angle_gamma   90.00
#
_symmetry.space_group_name_H-M   'P 1'
#
loop_
_entity.id
_entity.type
_entity.pdbx_description
1 polymer ?
#
loop_
_entity_poly.entity_id
_entity_poly.type
_entity_poly.pdbx_seq_one_letter_code
_entity_poly.pdbx_strand_id
1 'polypeptide(L)'
;MQLLESSVNNGVSAWKREPGSLSLVSASETRLRLCPGEPSELVVQITNLSAHALHIDLQVSGLFPGRCFTDVEGGELPARGRIEAVLRFELAADFFEARFALDPGQKAVLDYPQVLQVYARTPPVELGGDRAAGTLLAETVFSLHIRPDSRYLNYLPTVYREVDLIGRLLKLFEQAFDPSIQTLELLWAYLDPLTTPETLLPFLAYWVGWPSHIPWSLGQQRRLIRRALEIYRWRGTRWGLRLYLHLYTNLPLDAPETPESEKHISIQETFSQGFVLASARLGETTLLGGGRPFHFIVRLRSPTPQDEPLIRTIIEQEKPAFCTYELYLEERH
;
A
#
# COMPACT_ATOMS: atom_id res chain seq x y z
N MET A 1 48.16 8.73 -59.27
CA MET A 1 46.81 8.16 -59.47
C MET A 1 46.66 7.03 -58.46
N GLN A 2 45.57 7.09 -57.69
CA GLN A 2 45.05 6.10 -56.75
C GLN A 2 45.90 5.74 -55.52
N LEU A 3 45.43 6.35 -54.43
CA LEU A 3 45.78 6.19 -53.03
C LEU A 3 45.45 4.78 -52.56
N LEU A 4 46.37 4.21 -51.79
CA LEU A 4 46.24 2.94 -51.10
C LEU A 4 45.07 2.98 -50.11
N GLU A 5 44.11 2.07 -50.30
CA GLU A 5 43.04 1.75 -49.37
C GLU A 5 43.63 1.17 -48.07
N SER A 6 43.49 1.89 -46.96
CA SER A 6 43.78 1.41 -45.61
C SER A 6 42.47 1.28 -44.82
N SER A 7 41.72 0.21 -45.06
CA SER A 7 40.55 -0.17 -44.25
C SER A 7 40.99 -1.07 -43.08
N VAL A 8 41.30 -0.46 -41.94
CA VAL A 8 41.50 -1.18 -40.67
C VAL A 8 40.11 -1.50 -40.10
N ASN A 9 39.70 -2.76 -40.21
CA ASN A 9 38.38 -3.24 -39.81
C ASN A 9 38.40 -3.57 -38.30
N ASN A 10 37.95 -2.67 -37.41
CA ASN A 10 37.89 -2.90 -35.95
C ASN A 10 36.58 -3.58 -35.52
N GLY A 11 36.63 -4.46 -34.51
CA GLY A 11 35.47 -5.21 -34.01
C GLY A 11 34.85 -4.61 -32.74
N VAL A 12 33.53 -4.45 -32.73
CA VAL A 12 32.72 -4.03 -31.57
C VAL A 12 31.79 -5.18 -31.18
N SER A 13 31.80 -5.59 -29.91
CA SER A 13 30.90 -6.61 -29.35
C SER A 13 30.23 -6.07 -28.08
N ALA A 14 28.93 -6.28 -27.91
CA ALA A 14 28.16 -5.73 -26.80
C ALA A 14 27.55 -6.83 -25.93
N TRP A 15 27.56 -6.63 -24.62
CA TRP A 15 27.14 -7.57 -23.59
C TRP A 15 26.14 -6.93 -22.63
N LYS A 16 25.03 -7.61 -22.33
CA LYS A 16 24.14 -7.20 -21.24
C LYS A 16 24.75 -7.65 -19.92
N ARG A 17 24.88 -6.73 -18.96
CA ARG A 17 25.31 -7.07 -17.59
C ARG A 17 24.09 -7.49 -16.78
N GLU A 18 23.83 -8.79 -16.70
CA GLU A 18 22.93 -9.37 -15.68
C GLU A 18 23.78 -9.88 -14.51
N PRO A 19 23.23 -9.99 -13.28
CA PRO A 19 23.98 -10.50 -12.14
C PRO A 19 24.43 -11.95 -12.39
N GLY A 20 25.70 -12.13 -12.79
CA GLY A 20 26.40 -13.41 -12.71
C GLY A 20 26.76 -14.15 -14.01
N SER A 21 26.56 -13.62 -15.22
CA SER A 21 27.08 -14.30 -16.44
C SER A 21 27.30 -13.36 -17.65
N LEU A 22 28.27 -13.72 -18.50
CA LEU A 22 28.60 -13.09 -19.79
C LEU A 22 28.40 -14.14 -20.90
N SER A 23 27.60 -13.85 -21.94
CA SER A 23 27.34 -14.77 -23.06
C SER A 23 27.61 -14.10 -24.41
N LEU A 24 28.27 -14.81 -25.34
CA LEU A 24 28.86 -14.27 -26.58
C LEU A 24 27.83 -14.06 -27.74
N VAL A 25 27.72 -12.87 -28.33
CA VAL A 25 26.73 -12.43 -29.35
C VAL A 25 27.36 -11.30 -30.19
N SER A 26 27.21 -11.38 -31.50
CA SER A 26 27.57 -10.32 -32.46
C SER A 26 26.70 -9.08 -32.28
N ALA A 27 27.28 -7.88 -32.37
CA ALA A 27 26.62 -6.62 -32.02
C ALA A 27 25.28 -6.34 -32.75
N SER A 28 25.05 -6.91 -33.94
CA SER A 28 23.81 -6.76 -34.73
C SER A 28 22.54 -7.39 -34.11
N GLU A 29 22.65 -8.29 -33.12
CA GLU A 29 21.49 -8.92 -32.46
C GLU A 29 21.23 -8.40 -31.04
N THR A 30 21.95 -7.37 -30.61
CA THR A 30 21.89 -6.91 -29.22
C THR A 30 20.57 -6.19 -28.92
N ARG A 31 19.75 -6.80 -28.07
CA ARG A 31 18.46 -6.28 -27.60
C ARG A 31 18.55 -5.95 -26.10
N LEU A 32 18.44 -4.67 -25.75
CA LEU A 32 18.43 -4.23 -24.36
C LEU A 32 17.01 -3.88 -23.93
N ARG A 33 16.50 -4.57 -22.90
CA ARG A 33 15.22 -4.21 -22.25
C ARG A 33 15.46 -3.05 -21.29
N LEU A 34 14.68 -1.99 -21.43
CA LEU A 34 14.66 -0.83 -20.54
C LEU A 34 13.35 -0.83 -19.75
N CYS A 35 13.45 -0.71 -18.43
CA CYS A 35 12.31 -0.50 -17.55
C CYS A 35 12.28 0.98 -17.12
N PRO A 36 11.18 1.73 -17.35
CA PRO A 36 11.09 3.12 -16.90
C PRO A 36 11.32 3.24 -15.39
N GLY A 37 12.05 4.27 -14.97
CA GLY A 37 12.40 4.51 -13.56
C GLY A 37 13.65 3.78 -13.06
N GLU A 38 14.17 2.79 -13.81
CA GLU A 38 15.39 2.06 -13.46
C GLU A 38 16.51 2.33 -14.47
N PRO A 39 17.73 2.71 -14.02
CA PRO A 39 18.87 2.88 -14.91
C PRO A 39 19.28 1.52 -15.49
N SER A 40 19.50 1.47 -16.80
CA SER A 40 19.96 0.25 -17.48
C SER A 40 21.33 0.47 -18.11
N GLU A 41 22.21 -0.52 -17.98
CA GLU A 41 23.59 -0.43 -18.47
C GLU A 41 23.86 -1.47 -19.57
N LEU A 42 24.54 -1.04 -20.62
CA LEU A 42 25.05 -1.88 -21.70
C LEU A 42 26.57 -1.76 -21.75
N VAL A 43 27.27 -2.88 -21.61
CA VAL A 43 28.72 -2.91 -21.66
C VAL A 43 29.14 -3.25 -23.08
N VAL A 44 29.98 -2.41 -23.68
CA VAL A 44 30.50 -2.58 -25.03
C VAL A 44 32.00 -2.79 -24.95
N GLN A 45 32.46 -3.86 -25.58
CA GLN A 45 33.87 -4.18 -25.70
C GLN A 45 34.38 -3.72 -27.06
N ILE A 46 35.45 -2.93 -27.04
CA ILE A 46 36.05 -2.33 -28.22
C ILE A 46 37.46 -2.88 -28.34
N THR A 47 37.80 -3.41 -29.52
CA THR A 47 39.12 -3.98 -29.80
C THR A 47 39.86 -3.16 -30.84
N ASN A 48 41.12 -2.81 -30.53
CA ASN A 48 42.00 -2.14 -31.47
C ASN A 48 42.80 -3.16 -32.25
N LEU A 49 42.66 -3.20 -33.56
CA LEU A 49 43.49 -4.05 -34.41
C LEU A 49 44.68 -3.30 -35.02
N SER A 50 44.76 -1.99 -34.79
CA SER A 50 45.85 -1.15 -35.27
C SER A 50 47.12 -1.29 -34.41
N ALA A 51 48.24 -0.89 -35.02
CA ALA A 51 49.56 -0.92 -34.38
C ALA A 51 49.82 0.28 -33.44
N HIS A 52 48.88 1.23 -33.32
CA HIS A 52 49.03 2.44 -32.52
C HIS A 52 47.92 2.55 -31.47
N ALA A 53 48.22 3.19 -30.35
CA ALA A 53 47.19 3.56 -29.39
C ALA A 53 46.26 4.62 -29.99
N LEU A 54 44.96 4.50 -29.72
CA LEU A 54 43.94 5.40 -30.24
C LEU A 54 43.20 6.03 -29.07
N HIS A 55 43.07 7.36 -29.05
CA HIS A 55 42.09 8.00 -28.16
C HIS A 55 40.72 7.92 -28.80
N ILE A 56 39.72 7.44 -28.07
CA ILE A 56 38.39 7.25 -28.61
C ILE A 56 37.32 8.05 -27.87
N ASP A 57 36.25 8.37 -28.58
CA ASP A 57 35.02 8.94 -28.05
C ASP A 57 33.83 8.12 -28.54
N LEU A 58 32.82 7.96 -27.69
CA LEU A 58 31.60 7.21 -28.03
C LEU A 58 30.43 8.15 -28.16
N GLN A 59 29.66 7.97 -29.22
CA GLN A 59 28.41 8.67 -29.42
C GLN A 59 27.31 7.67 -29.76
N VAL A 60 26.19 7.79 -29.05
CA VAL A 60 24.97 7.04 -29.35
C VAL A 60 24.01 7.99 -30.06
N SER A 61 23.59 7.61 -31.26
CA SER A 61 22.64 8.36 -32.05
C SER A 61 21.37 7.53 -32.29
N GLY A 62 20.22 8.19 -32.17
CA GLY A 62 18.92 7.56 -32.37
C GLY A 62 17.78 8.39 -31.76
N LEU A 63 16.55 7.97 -32.01
CA LEU A 63 15.34 8.65 -31.53
C LEU A 63 14.92 8.20 -30.12
N PHE A 64 15.88 7.82 -29.27
CA PHE A 64 15.58 7.38 -27.91
C PHE A 64 15.04 8.57 -27.08
N PRO A 65 13.88 8.44 -26.42
CA PRO A 65 13.25 9.54 -25.68
C PRO A 65 13.89 9.84 -24.32
N GLY A 66 14.75 8.95 -23.80
CA GLY A 66 15.42 9.11 -22.51
C GLY A 66 16.81 9.74 -22.61
N ARG A 67 17.55 9.72 -21.50
CA ARG A 67 18.94 10.18 -21.43
C ARG A 67 19.88 9.00 -21.67
N CYS A 68 20.89 9.21 -22.51
CA CYS A 68 21.97 8.27 -22.73
C CYS A 68 23.27 8.91 -22.25
N PHE A 69 24.02 8.19 -21.43
CA PHE A 69 25.35 8.56 -20.98
C PHE A 69 26.34 7.51 -21.47
N THR A 70 27.50 7.94 -21.93
CA THR A 70 28.57 7.07 -22.40
C THR A 70 29.79 7.31 -21.54
N ASP A 71 30.31 6.24 -20.93
CA ASP A 71 31.53 6.29 -20.14
C ASP A 71 32.57 5.34 -20.74
N VAL A 72 33.81 5.84 -20.87
CA VAL A 72 34.95 5.09 -21.41
C VAL A 72 36.08 5.23 -20.42
N GLU A 73 36.44 4.13 -19.75
CA GLU A 73 37.53 4.14 -18.77
C GLU A 73 38.86 4.51 -19.48
N GLY A 74 39.44 5.63 -19.09
CA GLY A 74 40.74 6.11 -19.55
C GLY A 74 40.78 6.73 -20.95
N GLY A 75 39.78 6.49 -21.81
CA GLY A 75 39.67 7.09 -23.15
C GLY A 75 40.82 6.78 -24.12
N GLU A 76 41.72 5.88 -23.74
CA GLU A 76 42.87 5.44 -24.53
C GLU A 76 42.74 3.94 -24.79
N LEU A 77 42.71 3.59 -26.07
CA LEU A 77 42.58 2.23 -26.56
C LEU A 77 43.97 1.73 -26.99
N PRO A 78 44.62 0.84 -26.23
CA PRO A 78 45.99 0.42 -26.49
C PRO A 78 46.13 -0.31 -27.83
N ALA A 79 47.31 -0.22 -28.46
CA ALA A 79 47.63 -0.95 -29.68
C ALA A 79 47.44 -2.46 -29.50
N ARG A 80 46.70 -3.12 -30.41
CA ARG A 80 46.32 -4.54 -30.28
C ARG A 80 45.62 -4.90 -28.95
N GLY A 81 45.03 -3.91 -28.27
CA GLY A 81 44.39 -4.07 -26.97
C GLY A 81 42.87 -4.00 -27.02
N ARG A 82 42.26 -4.07 -25.84
CA ARG A 82 40.81 -4.03 -25.65
C ARG A 82 40.45 -3.12 -24.48
N ILE A 83 39.33 -2.43 -24.58
CA ILE A 83 38.71 -1.71 -23.45
C ILE A 83 37.23 -2.04 -23.36
N GLU A 84 36.67 -1.81 -22.18
CA GLU A 84 35.24 -1.86 -21.92
C GLU A 84 34.71 -0.44 -21.76
N ALA A 85 33.57 -0.17 -22.38
CA ALA A 85 32.84 1.07 -22.25
C ALA A 85 31.43 0.77 -21.76
N VAL A 86 30.88 1.66 -20.93
CA VAL A 86 29.55 1.50 -20.35
C VAL A 86 28.62 2.56 -20.92
N LEU A 87 27.53 2.11 -21.53
CA LEU A 87 26.43 2.94 -21.98
C LEU A 87 25.32 2.84 -20.95
N ARG A 88 24.93 3.97 -20.34
CA ARG A 88 23.87 4.04 -19.34
C ARG A 88 22.65 4.75 -19.91
N PHE A 89 21.50 4.10 -19.82
CA PHE A 89 20.22 4.60 -20.30
C PHE A 89 19.30 4.87 -19.11
N GLU A 90 18.73 6.07 -19.09
CA GLU A 90 17.78 6.49 -18.05
C GLU A 90 16.50 6.98 -18.69
N LEU A 91 15.38 6.44 -18.23
CA LEU A 91 14.04 6.76 -18.71
C LEU A 91 13.17 7.17 -17.52
N ALA A 92 12.36 8.22 -17.70
CA ALA A 92 11.48 8.72 -16.66
C ALA A 92 10.46 7.66 -16.23
N ALA A 93 10.13 7.58 -14.94
CA ALA A 93 9.25 6.57 -14.38
C ALA A 93 7.81 6.65 -14.93
N ASP A 94 7.38 7.86 -15.31
CA ASP A 94 6.05 8.19 -15.85
C ASP A 94 5.95 8.06 -17.38
N PHE A 95 6.90 7.37 -18.02
CA PHE A 95 6.98 7.25 -19.48
C PHE A 95 5.68 6.72 -20.12
N PHE A 96 5.00 5.77 -19.46
CA PHE A 96 3.77 5.18 -20.00
C PHE A 96 2.51 6.01 -19.68
N GLU A 97 2.60 6.89 -18.70
CA GLU A 97 1.52 7.78 -18.23
C GLU A 97 1.59 9.17 -18.87
N ALA A 98 2.70 9.49 -19.54
CA ALA A 98 2.90 10.76 -20.20
C ALA A 98 1.88 11.01 -21.33
N ARG A 99 1.51 12.28 -21.53
CA ARG A 99 0.44 12.68 -22.48
C ARG A 99 0.62 12.13 -23.90
N PHE A 100 1.87 12.04 -24.38
CA PHE A 100 2.16 11.49 -25.72
C PHE A 100 1.79 10.01 -25.88
N ALA A 101 1.71 9.26 -24.77
CA ALA A 101 1.30 7.85 -24.77
C ALA A 101 -0.22 7.67 -24.74
N LEU A 102 -0.98 8.73 -24.41
CA LEU A 102 -2.43 8.70 -24.21
C LEU A 102 -3.22 9.27 -25.41
N ASP A 103 -2.54 9.88 -26.38
CA ASP A 103 -3.18 10.45 -27.56
C ASP A 103 -3.69 9.34 -28.50
N PRO A 104 -5.02 9.23 -28.74
CA PRO A 104 -5.64 8.08 -29.41
C PRO A 104 -5.27 7.90 -30.88
N GLY A 105 -4.53 8.84 -31.48
CA GLY A 105 -4.00 8.77 -32.83
C GLY A 105 -2.52 8.38 -32.93
N GLN A 106 -1.79 8.37 -31.81
CA GLN A 106 -0.34 8.17 -31.80
C GLN A 106 -0.01 6.81 -31.18
N LYS A 107 0.46 5.87 -32.00
CA LYS A 107 0.99 4.60 -31.48
C LYS A 107 2.35 4.86 -30.84
N ALA A 108 2.46 4.60 -29.55
CA ALA A 108 3.74 4.64 -28.85
C ALA A 108 4.72 3.65 -29.51
N VAL A 109 5.84 4.16 -30.00
CA VAL A 109 6.97 3.33 -30.43
C VAL A 109 7.69 2.86 -29.17
N LEU A 110 7.86 1.55 -29.02
CA LEU A 110 8.52 0.97 -27.83
C LEU A 110 9.86 0.32 -28.17
N ASP A 111 10.19 0.26 -29.46
CA ASP A 111 11.37 -0.38 -29.99
C ASP A 111 12.17 0.68 -30.74
N TYR A 112 13.32 1.03 -30.19
CA TYR A 112 14.15 2.13 -30.67
C TYR A 112 15.47 1.56 -31.18
N PRO A 113 15.68 1.47 -32.50
CA PRO A 113 16.99 1.19 -33.06
C PRO A 113 17.92 2.36 -32.73
N GLN A 114 19.12 2.04 -32.25
CA GLN A 114 20.16 3.00 -31.91
C GLN A 114 21.43 2.63 -32.65
N VAL A 115 22.22 3.64 -32.99
CA VAL A 115 23.51 3.49 -33.65
C VAL A 115 24.60 3.98 -32.72
N LEU A 116 25.51 3.09 -32.35
CA LEU A 116 26.72 3.41 -31.61
C LEU A 116 27.84 3.68 -32.60
N GLN A 117 28.42 4.87 -32.50
CA GLN A 117 29.52 5.34 -33.32
C GLN A 117 30.74 5.54 -32.44
N VAL A 118 31.87 4.99 -32.87
CA VAL A 118 33.17 5.13 -32.20
C VAL A 118 34.02 6.08 -33.02
N TYR A 119 34.44 7.20 -32.42
CA TYR A 119 35.25 8.20 -33.08
C TYR A 119 36.68 8.19 -32.54
N ALA A 120 37.67 8.35 -33.41
CA ALA A 120 39.04 8.68 -33.02
C ALA A 120 39.12 10.17 -32.66
N ARG A 121 39.62 10.49 -31.47
CA ARG A 121 40.01 11.85 -31.13
C ARG A 121 41.33 12.16 -31.84
N THR A 122 41.28 13.03 -32.85
CA THR A 122 42.49 13.68 -33.34
C THR A 122 42.96 14.71 -32.31
N PRO A 123 44.25 14.74 -31.92
CA PRO A 123 44.76 15.80 -31.08
C PRO A 123 44.55 17.16 -31.78
N PRO A 124 44.20 18.23 -31.06
CA PRO A 124 43.95 19.52 -31.66
C PRO A 124 45.24 20.02 -32.32
N VAL A 125 45.26 20.07 -33.64
CA VAL A 125 46.32 20.77 -34.38
C VAL A 125 46.05 22.26 -34.21
N GLU A 126 47.03 22.99 -33.66
CA GLU A 126 47.00 24.44 -33.48
C GLU A 126 47.02 25.16 -34.84
N LEU A 127 45.89 25.19 -35.56
CA LEU A 127 45.63 26.20 -36.57
C LEU A 127 44.14 26.47 -36.63
N GLY A 128 43.81 27.76 -36.58
CA GLY A 128 42.50 28.26 -36.20
C GLY A 128 41.33 27.70 -37.01
N GLY A 129 40.24 27.43 -36.29
CA GLY A 129 38.89 27.53 -36.82
C GLY A 129 38.35 26.29 -37.52
N ASP A 130 38.27 25.16 -36.82
CA ASP A 130 37.02 24.40 -36.62
C ASP A 130 37.36 23.20 -35.73
N ARG A 131 36.48 22.84 -34.78
CA ARG A 131 36.63 21.59 -34.03
C ARG A 131 36.47 20.44 -35.03
N ALA A 132 37.58 19.94 -35.57
CA ALA A 132 37.56 18.80 -36.48
C ALA A 132 36.83 17.64 -35.80
N ALA A 133 35.68 17.27 -36.36
CA ALA A 133 34.93 16.08 -35.96
C ALA A 133 35.89 14.87 -36.02
N GLY A 134 35.91 14.07 -34.95
CA GLY A 134 36.75 12.88 -34.90
C GLY A 134 36.54 11.96 -36.10
N THR A 135 37.53 11.14 -36.45
CA THR A 135 37.37 10.19 -37.56
C THR A 135 36.54 9.00 -37.09
N LEU A 136 35.46 8.66 -37.79
CA LEU A 136 34.64 7.49 -37.47
C LEU A 136 35.47 6.20 -37.67
N LEU A 137 35.64 5.43 -36.60
CA LEU A 137 36.42 4.19 -36.56
C LEU A 137 35.56 2.94 -36.74
N ALA A 138 34.37 2.94 -36.14
CA ALA A 138 33.44 1.82 -36.17
C ALA A 138 32.01 2.30 -35.93
N GLU A 139 31.06 1.59 -36.52
CA GLU A 139 29.63 1.82 -36.36
C GLU A 139 28.95 0.49 -36.08
N THR A 140 28.04 0.47 -35.11
CA THR A 140 27.23 -0.70 -34.81
C THR A 140 25.81 -0.32 -34.42
N VAL A 141 24.86 -1.22 -34.67
CA VAL A 141 23.44 -0.99 -34.44
C VAL A 141 22.96 -1.93 -33.35
N PHE A 142 22.20 -1.41 -32.40
CA PHE A 142 21.55 -2.19 -31.34
C PHE A 142 20.11 -1.69 -31.14
N SER A 143 19.27 -2.49 -30.49
CA SER A 143 17.86 -2.13 -30.27
C SER A 143 17.54 -1.97 -28.78
N LEU A 144 16.95 -0.83 -28.42
CA LEU A 144 16.39 -0.57 -27.10
C LEU A 144 14.91 -0.90 -27.08
N HIS A 145 14.49 -1.79 -26.20
CA HIS A 145 13.11 -2.21 -26.01
C HIS A 145 12.58 -1.67 -24.69
N ILE A 146 11.74 -0.64 -24.74
CA ILE A 146 11.10 -0.09 -23.54
C ILE A 146 9.95 -1.03 -23.17
N ARG A 147 10.01 -1.63 -21.98
CA ARG A 147 9.01 -2.58 -21.48
C ARG A 147 8.66 -2.24 -20.04
N PRO A 148 7.37 -2.30 -19.66
CA PRO A 148 7.03 -2.18 -18.25
C PRO A 148 7.57 -3.38 -17.48
N ASP A 149 7.86 -3.18 -16.21
CA ASP A 149 8.15 -4.29 -15.31
C ASP A 149 6.90 -4.75 -14.57
N SER A 150 6.67 -6.07 -14.56
CA SER A 150 5.51 -6.69 -13.91
C SER A 150 5.98 -7.66 -12.85
N ARG A 151 5.50 -7.46 -11.62
CA ARG A 151 5.77 -8.34 -10.48
C ARG A 151 5.15 -9.72 -10.67
N TYR A 152 4.09 -9.80 -11.49
CA TYR A 152 3.35 -11.03 -11.70
C TYR A 152 4.13 -12.09 -12.49
N LEU A 153 5.16 -11.68 -13.24
CA LEU A 153 6.06 -12.61 -13.94
C LEU A 153 6.77 -13.57 -12.98
N ASN A 154 7.03 -13.15 -11.74
CA ASN A 154 7.70 -13.97 -10.73
C ASN A 154 6.88 -15.19 -10.31
N TYR A 155 5.56 -15.17 -10.53
CA TYR A 155 4.67 -16.29 -10.23
C TYR A 155 4.51 -17.28 -11.40
N LEU A 156 5.08 -16.98 -12.58
CA LEU A 156 5.01 -17.86 -13.74
C LEU A 156 6.23 -18.79 -13.84
N PRO A 157 6.09 -19.98 -14.48
CA PRO A 157 7.22 -20.81 -14.90
C PRO A 157 8.17 -20.06 -15.86
N THR A 158 9.46 -20.42 -15.83
CA THR A 158 10.53 -19.74 -16.59
C THR A 158 10.24 -19.61 -18.08
N VAL A 159 9.68 -20.66 -18.70
CA VAL A 159 9.33 -20.69 -20.14
C VAL A 159 8.42 -19.53 -20.54
N TYR A 160 7.54 -19.06 -19.65
CA TYR A 160 6.64 -17.94 -19.92
C TYR A 160 7.28 -16.58 -19.61
N ARG A 161 8.32 -16.52 -18.75
CA ARG A 161 9.01 -15.26 -18.39
C ARG A 161 9.84 -14.70 -19.54
N GLU A 162 10.34 -15.57 -20.41
CA GLU A 162 11.16 -15.21 -21.56
C GLU A 162 10.34 -14.60 -22.71
N VAL A 163 9.00 -14.72 -22.67
CA VAL A 163 8.11 -14.22 -23.72
C VAL A 163 7.74 -12.76 -23.46
N ASP A 164 8.23 -11.85 -24.30
CA ASP A 164 7.99 -10.40 -24.20
C ASP A 164 6.51 -10.00 -24.08
N LEU A 165 5.64 -10.67 -24.85
CA LEU A 165 4.20 -10.40 -24.84
C LEU A 165 3.58 -10.67 -23.47
N ILE A 166 4.02 -11.73 -22.77
CA ILE A 166 3.44 -12.14 -21.48
C ILE A 166 3.70 -11.07 -20.43
N GLY A 167 4.91 -10.51 -20.37
CA GLY A 167 5.22 -9.42 -19.43
C GLY A 167 4.36 -8.19 -19.66
N ARG A 168 4.18 -7.78 -20.92
CA ARG A 168 3.31 -6.65 -21.28
C ARG A 168 1.84 -6.92 -20.98
N LEU A 169 1.35 -8.11 -21.29
CA LEU A 169 -0.03 -8.52 -21.02
C LEU A 169 -0.31 -8.57 -19.52
N LEU A 170 0.59 -9.16 -18.74
CA LEU A 170 0.43 -9.22 -17.28
C LEU A 170 0.47 -7.85 -16.64
N LYS A 171 1.29 -6.92 -17.15
CA LYS A 171 1.30 -5.55 -16.64
C LYS A 171 -0.07 -4.89 -16.77
N LEU A 172 -0.78 -5.12 -17.87
CA LEU A 172 -2.14 -4.58 -18.05
C LEU A 172 -3.07 -5.04 -16.92
N PHE A 173 -3.04 -6.33 -16.60
CA PHE A 173 -3.84 -6.88 -15.50
C PHE A 173 -3.37 -6.37 -14.15
N GLU A 174 -2.07 -6.32 -13.89
CA GLU A 174 -1.48 -5.77 -12.67
C GLU A 174 -1.99 -4.34 -12.43
N GLN A 175 -1.93 -3.48 -13.44
CA GLN A 175 -2.43 -2.10 -13.35
C GLN A 175 -3.96 -2.02 -13.21
N ALA A 176 -4.71 -2.89 -13.90
CA ALA A 176 -6.17 -2.90 -13.79
C ALA A 176 -6.67 -3.36 -12.41
N PHE A 177 -5.97 -4.32 -11.79
CA PHE A 177 -6.33 -4.86 -10.48
C PHE A 177 -5.76 -4.05 -9.31
N ASP A 178 -4.71 -3.26 -9.52
CA ASP A 178 -4.02 -2.51 -8.45
C ASP A 178 -4.99 -1.72 -7.55
N PRO A 179 -5.97 -0.95 -8.07
CA PRO A 179 -6.93 -0.24 -7.21
C PRO A 179 -7.80 -1.16 -6.36
N SER A 180 -8.14 -2.35 -6.88
CA SER A 180 -8.92 -3.35 -6.14
C SER A 180 -8.09 -3.97 -5.02
N ILE A 181 -6.81 -4.26 -5.28
CA ILE A 181 -5.88 -4.78 -4.27
C ILE A 181 -5.67 -3.74 -3.18
N GLN A 182 -5.42 -2.46 -3.54
CA GLN A 182 -5.31 -1.37 -2.56
C GLN A 182 -6.58 -1.23 -1.71
N THR A 183 -7.76 -1.39 -2.31
CA THR A 183 -9.03 -1.37 -1.58
C THR A 183 -9.14 -2.54 -0.60
N LEU A 184 -8.70 -3.74 -0.99
CA LEU A 184 -8.67 -4.91 -0.13
C LEU A 184 -7.67 -4.76 1.03
N GLU A 185 -6.51 -4.17 0.77
CA GLU A 185 -5.52 -3.84 1.81
C GLU A 185 -6.07 -2.86 2.84
N LEU A 186 -6.96 -1.95 2.44
CA LEU A 186 -7.64 -0.99 3.30
C LEU A 186 -8.98 -1.50 3.87
N LEU A 187 -9.40 -2.74 3.54
CA LEU A 187 -10.71 -3.26 3.93
C LEU A 187 -10.93 -3.26 5.44
N TRP A 188 -9.87 -3.54 6.23
CA TRP A 188 -9.96 -3.54 7.68
C TRP A 188 -10.44 -2.19 8.25
N ALA A 189 -10.10 -1.06 7.62
CA ALA A 189 -10.48 0.26 8.07
C ALA A 189 -11.98 0.56 7.83
N TYR A 190 -12.59 -0.11 6.85
CA TYR A 190 -14.02 -0.06 6.59
C TYR A 190 -14.82 -0.99 7.52
N LEU A 191 -14.17 -2.01 8.09
CA LEU A 191 -14.81 -2.95 9.02
C LEU A 191 -14.74 -2.51 10.48
N ASP A 192 -13.80 -1.62 10.84
CA ASP A 192 -13.74 -1.04 12.19
C ASP A 192 -14.74 0.11 12.33
N PRO A 193 -15.74 0.02 13.25
CA PRO A 193 -16.72 1.07 13.48
C PRO A 193 -16.10 2.43 13.83
N LEU A 194 -14.88 2.47 14.37
CA LEU A 194 -14.23 3.73 14.75
C LEU A 194 -13.64 4.49 13.56
N THR A 195 -13.19 3.79 12.52
CA THR A 195 -12.53 4.38 11.34
C THR A 195 -13.42 4.41 10.11
N THR A 196 -14.46 3.58 10.06
CA THR A 196 -15.37 3.49 8.91
C THR A 196 -16.07 4.81 8.61
N PRO A 197 -16.30 5.14 7.32
CA PRO A 197 -17.17 6.26 6.95
C PRO A 197 -18.58 6.10 7.52
N GLU A 198 -19.23 7.23 7.80
CA GLU A 198 -20.59 7.28 8.37
C GLU A 198 -21.61 6.53 7.51
N THR A 199 -21.47 6.60 6.19
CA THR A 199 -22.36 5.95 5.22
C THR A 199 -22.36 4.43 5.32
N LEU A 200 -21.30 3.82 5.86
CA LEU A 200 -21.19 2.36 6.04
C LEU A 200 -21.61 1.90 7.45
N LEU A 201 -21.82 2.83 8.40
CA LEU A 201 -22.28 2.47 9.76
C LEU A 201 -23.63 1.75 9.79
N PRO A 202 -24.65 2.11 8.97
CA PRO A 202 -25.91 1.37 8.94
C PRO A 202 -25.73 -0.09 8.52
N PHE A 203 -24.79 -0.37 7.61
CA PHE A 203 -24.45 -1.72 7.20
C PHE A 203 -23.84 -2.50 8.36
N LEU A 204 -22.84 -1.93 9.06
CA LEU A 204 -22.26 -2.59 10.24
C LEU A 204 -23.28 -2.78 11.37
N ALA A 205 -24.16 -1.81 11.60
CA ALA A 205 -25.25 -1.90 12.57
C ALA A 205 -26.19 -3.07 12.22
N TYR A 206 -26.58 -3.20 10.95
CA TYR A 206 -27.39 -4.31 10.46
C TYR A 206 -26.71 -5.66 10.69
N TRP A 207 -25.41 -5.78 10.39
CA TRP A 207 -24.63 -7.01 10.62
C TRP A 207 -24.64 -7.47 12.07
N VAL A 208 -24.62 -6.51 12.98
CA VAL A 208 -24.63 -6.74 14.42
C VAL A 208 -26.06 -6.95 14.96
N GLY A 209 -27.10 -6.68 14.17
CA GLY A 209 -28.49 -6.78 14.60
C GLY A 209 -28.96 -5.57 15.43
N TRP A 210 -28.36 -4.41 15.21
CA TRP A 210 -28.60 -3.19 15.97
C TRP A 210 -29.58 -2.26 15.21
N PRO A 211 -30.68 -1.80 15.83
CA PRO A 211 -31.74 -1.06 15.14
C PRO A 211 -31.30 0.35 14.75
N SER A 212 -31.42 0.74 13.49
CA SER A 212 -31.00 2.07 13.00
C SER A 212 -31.96 3.21 13.35
N HIS A 213 -33.12 2.90 13.93
CA HIS A 213 -34.23 3.84 14.13
C HIS A 213 -34.08 4.72 15.37
N ILE A 214 -33.11 4.40 16.23
CA ILE A 214 -32.87 5.14 17.47
C ILE A 214 -31.92 6.30 17.13
N PRO A 215 -32.25 7.56 17.48
CA PRO A 215 -31.46 8.74 17.13
C PRO A 215 -30.21 8.84 18.01
N TRP A 216 -29.26 7.91 17.84
CA TRP A 216 -27.97 8.00 18.51
C TRP A 216 -27.08 9.05 17.86
N SER A 217 -26.23 9.68 18.67
CA SER A 217 -25.09 10.40 18.10
C SER A 217 -24.16 9.41 17.40
N LEU A 218 -23.48 9.88 16.35
CA LEU A 218 -22.51 9.09 15.59
C LEU A 218 -21.44 8.44 16.51
N GLY A 219 -20.95 9.17 17.52
CA GLY A 219 -19.99 8.64 18.48
C GLY A 219 -20.55 7.49 19.33
N GLN A 220 -21.80 7.60 19.79
CA GLN A 220 -22.48 6.53 20.53
C GLN A 220 -22.70 5.31 19.63
N GLN A 221 -23.20 5.51 18.41
CA GLN A 221 -23.44 4.42 17.47
C GLN A 221 -22.15 3.62 17.19
N ARG A 222 -21.02 4.31 16.95
CA ARG A 222 -19.73 3.66 16.75
C ARG A 222 -19.28 2.84 17.95
N ARG A 223 -19.40 3.38 19.17
CA ARG A 223 -19.04 2.68 20.41
C ARG A 223 -19.93 1.46 20.67
N LEU A 224 -21.22 1.58 20.41
CA LEU A 224 -22.19 0.49 20.56
C LEU A 224 -21.88 -0.66 19.59
N ILE A 225 -21.70 -0.35 18.29
CA ILE A 225 -21.35 -1.37 17.28
C ILE A 225 -20.03 -2.06 17.65
N ARG A 226 -19.01 -1.29 18.06
CA ARG A 226 -17.69 -1.83 18.44
C ARG A 226 -17.76 -2.83 19.59
N ARG A 227 -18.68 -2.64 20.54
CA ARG A 227 -18.82 -3.45 21.75
C ARG A 227 -20.06 -4.35 21.74
N ALA A 228 -20.77 -4.45 20.63
CA ALA A 228 -22.05 -5.13 20.59
C ALA A 228 -21.97 -6.63 20.95
N LEU A 229 -20.92 -7.33 20.52
CA LEU A 229 -20.70 -8.72 20.92
C LEU A 229 -20.49 -8.86 22.44
N GLU A 230 -19.83 -7.90 23.08
CA GLU A 230 -19.70 -7.89 24.55
C GLU A 230 -21.05 -7.65 25.21
N ILE A 231 -21.85 -6.72 24.70
CA ILE A 231 -23.22 -6.48 25.20
C ILE A 231 -24.04 -7.77 25.12
N TYR A 232 -24.06 -8.44 23.97
CA TYR A 232 -24.82 -9.68 23.79
C TYR A 232 -24.33 -10.83 24.66
N ARG A 233 -23.02 -10.96 24.88
CA ARG A 233 -22.45 -11.99 25.75
C ARG A 233 -22.88 -11.85 27.21
N TRP A 234 -23.12 -10.62 27.66
CA TRP A 234 -23.46 -10.31 29.04
C TRP A 234 -24.90 -9.83 29.22
N ARG A 235 -25.74 -10.02 28.20
CA ARG A 235 -27.16 -9.68 28.25
C ARG A 235 -27.85 -10.36 29.42
N GLY A 236 -28.75 -9.63 30.07
CA GLY A 236 -29.45 -10.10 31.27
C GLY A 236 -28.61 -10.09 32.55
N THR A 237 -27.35 -9.65 32.50
CA THR A 237 -26.50 -9.49 33.69
C THR A 237 -26.39 -8.02 34.11
N ARG A 238 -26.11 -7.81 35.39
CA ARG A 238 -25.79 -6.48 35.95
C ARG A 238 -24.63 -5.80 35.23
N TRP A 239 -23.62 -6.57 34.80
CA TRP A 239 -22.46 -6.04 34.10
C TRP A 239 -22.82 -5.59 32.68
N GLY A 240 -23.56 -6.41 31.92
CA GLY A 240 -23.98 -6.08 30.55
C GLY A 240 -24.88 -4.84 30.51
N LEU A 241 -25.86 -4.76 31.42
CA LEU A 241 -26.72 -3.58 31.52
C LEU A 241 -25.92 -2.33 31.88
N ARG A 242 -24.98 -2.43 32.82
CA ARG A 242 -24.09 -1.31 33.18
C ARG A 242 -23.20 -0.87 32.02
N LEU A 243 -22.64 -1.81 31.27
CA LEU A 243 -21.82 -1.53 30.09
C LEU A 243 -22.64 -0.80 29.02
N TYR A 244 -23.85 -1.26 28.71
CA TYR A 244 -24.71 -0.60 27.72
C TYR A 244 -25.03 0.83 28.19
N LEU A 245 -25.50 1.01 29.43
CA LEU A 245 -25.81 2.33 29.97
C LEU A 245 -24.58 3.26 29.93
N HIS A 246 -23.38 2.75 30.19
CA HIS A 246 -22.12 3.49 30.01
C HIS A 246 -21.90 3.93 28.56
N LEU A 247 -22.00 3.01 27.59
CA LEU A 247 -21.76 3.32 26.17
C LEU A 247 -22.75 4.34 25.61
N TYR A 248 -23.99 4.33 26.11
CA TYR A 248 -25.03 5.27 25.75
C TYR A 248 -24.87 6.62 26.44
N THR A 249 -24.84 6.66 27.78
CA THR A 249 -24.82 7.91 28.57
C THR A 249 -23.43 8.57 28.64
N ASN A 250 -22.36 7.84 28.30
CA ASN A 250 -20.95 8.18 28.56
C ASN A 250 -20.62 8.42 30.04
N LEU A 251 -21.48 8.02 30.98
CA LEU A 251 -21.15 8.05 32.41
C LEU A 251 -20.04 7.05 32.72
N PRO A 252 -19.10 7.34 33.60
CA PRO A 252 -17.94 6.47 33.85
C PRO A 252 -18.35 5.11 34.42
N LEU A 253 -17.61 4.06 34.05
CA LEU A 253 -17.66 2.76 34.71
C LEU A 253 -16.81 2.82 35.97
N ASP A 254 -17.45 2.99 37.12
CA ASP A 254 -16.75 2.99 38.40
C ASP A 254 -16.11 1.64 38.70
N ALA A 255 -15.06 1.66 39.51
CA ALA A 255 -14.33 0.48 39.91
C ALA A 255 -15.26 -0.54 40.59
N PRO A 256 -14.97 -1.85 40.46
CA PRO A 256 -15.78 -2.89 41.07
C PRO A 256 -15.84 -2.77 42.60
N GLU A 257 -14.78 -2.25 43.22
CA GLU A 257 -14.64 -2.03 44.68
C GLU A 257 -15.49 -0.88 45.22
N THR A 258 -15.89 0.06 44.37
CA THR A 258 -16.75 1.17 44.78
C THR A 258 -18.11 0.63 45.25
N PRO A 259 -18.67 1.12 46.37
CA PRO A 259 -20.00 0.69 46.81
C PRO A 259 -21.06 1.14 45.80
N GLU A 260 -22.09 0.33 45.56
CA GLU A 260 -23.15 0.63 44.57
C GLU A 260 -23.85 1.96 44.85
N SER A 261 -23.90 2.41 46.11
CA SER A 261 -24.46 3.70 46.51
C SER A 261 -23.72 4.90 45.94
N GLU A 262 -22.46 4.76 45.54
CA GLU A 262 -21.61 5.87 45.07
C GLU A 262 -21.35 5.86 43.56
N LYS A 263 -21.69 4.75 42.89
CA LYS A 263 -21.49 4.58 41.45
C LYS A 263 -22.35 5.55 40.63
N HIS A 264 -21.84 6.02 39.51
CA HIS A 264 -22.59 6.76 38.50
C HIS A 264 -23.71 5.91 37.90
N ILE A 265 -23.44 4.62 37.68
CA ILE A 265 -24.44 3.65 37.22
C ILE A 265 -24.59 2.57 38.29
N SER A 266 -25.53 2.80 39.20
CA SER A 266 -25.86 1.90 40.31
C SER A 266 -26.93 0.90 39.88
N ILE A 267 -26.70 -0.38 40.15
CA ILE A 267 -27.71 -1.42 39.94
C ILE A 267 -27.77 -2.28 41.21
N GLN A 268 -28.89 -2.17 41.92
CA GLN A 268 -29.14 -2.85 43.19
C GLN A 268 -30.23 -3.90 43.02
N GLU A 269 -29.93 -5.15 43.33
CA GLU A 269 -30.87 -6.25 43.29
C GLU A 269 -31.48 -6.43 44.68
N THR A 270 -32.81 -6.39 44.77
CA THR A 270 -33.50 -6.60 46.05
C THR A 270 -33.84 -8.08 46.15
N PHE A 271 -32.91 -8.88 46.68
CA PHE A 271 -33.19 -10.29 46.94
C PHE A 271 -34.14 -10.41 48.13
N SER A 272 -35.44 -10.61 47.86
CA SER A 272 -36.35 -11.15 48.87
C SER A 272 -36.05 -12.64 49.03
N GLN A 273 -35.04 -12.99 49.83
CA GLN A 273 -35.07 -14.31 50.45
C GLN A 273 -36.24 -14.31 51.43
N GLY A 274 -37.30 -15.05 51.09
CA GLY A 274 -38.36 -15.39 52.04
C GLY A 274 -37.77 -16.07 53.29
N PHE A 275 -38.45 -15.89 54.42
CA PHE A 275 -38.04 -16.30 55.77
C PHE A 275 -37.45 -17.73 55.87
N VAL A 276 -36.30 -17.88 56.53
CA VAL A 276 -35.88 -19.11 57.23
C VAL A 276 -35.94 -18.84 58.73
N LEU A 277 -36.64 -19.70 59.49
CA LEU A 277 -36.96 -19.47 60.90
C LEU A 277 -36.37 -20.59 61.78
N ALA A 278 -35.28 -20.28 62.51
CA ALA A 278 -34.88 -20.89 63.80
C ALA A 278 -33.58 -20.31 64.45
N SER A 279 -33.19 -19.05 64.18
CA SER A 279 -32.28 -18.27 65.06
C SER A 279 -32.25 -16.79 64.63
N ALA A 280 -33.35 -16.07 64.85
CA ALA A 280 -33.47 -14.67 64.49
C ALA A 280 -32.87 -13.75 65.57
N ARG A 281 -32.17 -12.69 65.16
CA ARG A 281 -31.95 -11.47 65.96
C ARG A 281 -32.76 -10.32 65.32
N LEU A 282 -33.76 -9.83 66.05
CA LEU A 282 -34.63 -8.72 65.67
C LEU A 282 -34.00 -7.39 66.09
N GLY A 283 -33.92 -6.41 65.17
CA GLY A 283 -33.52 -5.03 65.49
C GLY A 283 -32.70 -4.28 64.43
N GLU A 284 -32.00 -4.98 63.51
CA GLU A 284 -31.12 -4.32 62.53
C GLU A 284 -31.47 -4.60 61.07
N THR A 285 -32.31 -5.60 60.77
CA THR A 285 -32.75 -5.91 59.40
C THR A 285 -34.05 -6.71 59.42
N THR A 286 -35.17 -6.05 59.69
CA THR A 286 -36.48 -6.71 59.58
C THR A 286 -37.44 -5.82 58.82
N LEU A 287 -37.59 -6.09 57.52
CA LEU A 287 -38.73 -5.62 56.73
C LEU A 287 -39.75 -6.77 56.70
N LEU A 288 -40.87 -6.57 57.39
CA LEU A 288 -42.01 -7.48 57.36
C LEU A 288 -42.92 -7.06 56.20
N GLY A 289 -42.75 -7.68 55.03
CA GLY A 289 -43.67 -7.48 53.90
C GLY A 289 -42.99 -7.39 52.54
N GLY A 290 -43.24 -8.39 51.69
CA GLY A 290 -43.44 -8.22 50.25
C GLY A 290 -42.36 -7.50 49.46
N GLY A 291 -41.13 -8.02 49.43
CA GLY A 291 -40.21 -7.65 48.35
C GLY A 291 -40.71 -8.23 47.02
N ARG A 292 -40.77 -7.42 45.95
CA ARG A 292 -41.09 -7.91 44.61
C ARG A 292 -39.98 -8.89 44.18
N PRO A 293 -40.29 -10.17 43.91
CA PRO A 293 -39.28 -11.12 43.45
C PRO A 293 -38.73 -10.66 42.08
N PHE A 294 -37.44 -10.94 41.83
CA PHE A 294 -36.76 -10.57 40.59
C PHE A 294 -36.85 -9.07 40.27
N HIS A 295 -36.75 -8.22 41.29
CA HIS A 295 -36.79 -6.77 41.17
C HIS A 295 -35.41 -6.13 41.40
N PHE A 296 -35.05 -5.19 40.54
CA PHE A 296 -33.82 -4.42 40.69
C PHE A 296 -34.05 -2.92 40.46
N ILE A 297 -33.21 -2.12 41.08
CA ILE A 297 -33.26 -0.66 40.99
C ILE A 297 -32.05 -0.18 40.21
N VAL A 298 -32.28 0.59 39.16
CA VAL A 298 -31.25 1.28 38.38
C VAL A 298 -31.23 2.75 38.81
N ARG A 299 -30.09 3.25 39.29
CA ARG A 299 -29.88 4.68 39.53
C ARG A 299 -28.78 5.20 38.62
N LEU A 300 -29.10 6.22 37.84
CA LEU A 300 -28.15 6.93 37.00
C LEU A 300 -27.90 8.31 37.60
N ARG A 301 -26.63 8.57 37.94
CA ARG A 301 -26.18 9.84 38.52
C ARG A 301 -25.40 10.59 37.46
N SER A 302 -26.04 11.58 36.87
CA SER A 302 -25.51 12.32 35.73
C SER A 302 -25.48 13.81 36.04
N PRO A 303 -24.41 14.54 35.65
CA PRO A 303 -24.39 15.99 35.74
C PRO A 303 -25.26 16.65 34.66
N THR A 304 -25.59 15.92 33.58
CA THR A 304 -26.42 16.38 32.47
C THR A 304 -27.74 15.61 32.41
N PRO A 305 -28.84 16.24 31.95
CA PRO A 305 -30.10 15.56 31.75
C PRO A 305 -29.94 14.46 30.68
N GLN A 306 -30.47 13.28 30.97
CA GLN A 306 -30.43 12.12 30.09
C GLN A 306 -31.84 11.82 29.56
N ASP A 307 -31.91 11.20 28.38
CA ASP A 307 -33.19 10.86 27.76
C ASP A 307 -33.80 9.60 28.39
N GLU A 308 -34.70 9.81 29.36
CA GLU A 308 -35.37 8.75 30.12
C GLU A 308 -36.06 7.68 29.25
N PRO A 309 -36.91 8.01 28.25
CA PRO A 309 -37.58 7.00 27.44
C PRO A 309 -36.59 6.11 26.66
N LEU A 310 -35.46 6.66 26.19
CA LEU A 310 -34.42 5.86 25.55
C LEU A 310 -33.73 4.93 26.55
N ILE A 311 -33.42 5.40 27.75
CA ILE A 311 -32.85 4.56 28.82
C ILE A 311 -33.80 3.41 29.18
N ARG A 312 -35.10 3.70 29.31
CA ARG A 312 -36.11 2.67 29.56
C ARG A 312 -36.15 1.64 28.44
N THR A 313 -36.08 2.08 27.20
CA THR A 313 -36.02 1.19 26.02
C THR A 313 -34.79 0.28 26.08
N ILE A 314 -33.62 0.82 26.45
CA ILE A 314 -32.38 0.05 26.63
C ILE A 314 -32.56 -1.00 27.74
N ILE A 315 -33.06 -0.60 28.91
CA ILE A 315 -33.26 -1.52 30.03
C ILE A 315 -34.24 -2.63 29.63
N GLU A 316 -35.35 -2.32 28.97
CA GLU A 316 -36.32 -3.35 28.54
C GLU A 316 -35.75 -4.32 27.50
N GLN A 317 -34.83 -3.88 26.64
CA GLN A 317 -34.15 -4.76 25.70
C GLN A 317 -33.17 -5.72 26.39
N GLU A 318 -32.44 -5.25 27.41
CA GLU A 318 -31.38 -6.03 28.06
C GLU A 318 -31.85 -6.87 29.25
N LYS A 319 -32.93 -6.45 29.90
CA LYS A 319 -33.49 -7.10 31.08
C LYS A 319 -34.07 -8.49 30.74
N PRO A 320 -33.89 -9.51 31.59
CA PRO A 320 -34.61 -10.77 31.45
C PRO A 320 -36.14 -10.56 31.56
N ALA A 321 -36.92 -11.28 30.74
CA ALA A 321 -38.37 -11.06 30.64
C ALA A 321 -39.15 -11.14 31.97
N PHE A 322 -38.64 -11.93 32.94
CA PHE A 322 -39.28 -12.14 34.24
C PHE A 322 -38.91 -11.08 35.30
N CYS A 323 -37.91 -10.24 35.05
CA CYS A 323 -37.49 -9.23 36.01
C CYS A 323 -38.35 -7.98 35.92
N THR A 324 -38.48 -7.24 37.02
CA THR A 324 -39.07 -5.90 37.06
C THR A 324 -38.02 -4.89 37.50
N TYR A 325 -38.19 -3.62 37.13
CA TYR A 325 -37.21 -2.59 37.51
C TYR A 325 -37.86 -1.26 37.87
N GLU A 326 -37.12 -0.49 38.67
CA GLU A 326 -37.36 0.93 38.90
C GLU A 326 -36.13 1.72 38.44
N LEU A 327 -36.37 2.86 37.78
CA LEU A 327 -35.32 3.75 37.27
C LEU A 327 -35.40 5.08 37.99
N TYR A 328 -34.27 5.51 38.56
CA TYR A 328 -34.10 6.84 39.13
C TYR A 328 -32.99 7.58 38.39
N LEU A 329 -33.29 8.79 37.93
CA LEU A 329 -32.31 9.72 37.38
C LEU A 329 -32.02 10.77 38.46
N GLU A 330 -30.79 10.79 38.96
CA GLU A 330 -30.34 11.70 40.01
C GLU A 330 -29.34 12.69 39.40
N GLU A 331 -29.48 13.98 39.72
CA GLU A 331 -28.49 14.99 39.37
C GLU A 331 -27.34 14.93 40.37
N ARG A 332 -26.12 14.73 39.86
CA ARG A 332 -24.90 14.79 40.67
C ARG A 332 -24.18 16.09 40.33
N HIS A 333 -24.16 17.02 41.29
CA HIS A 333 -23.43 18.28 41.21
C HIS A 333 -21.92 18.08 41.31
#